data_AF-A0A494Z6E7-F1
#
_entry.id   AF-A0A494Z6E7-F1
#
_cell.length_a   1.000
_cell.length_b   1.000
_cell.length_c   1.000
_cell.angle_alpha   90.00
_cell.angle_beta   90.00
_cell.angle_gamma   90.00
#
_symmetry.space_group_name_H-M   'P 1'
#
loop_
_entity.id
_entity.type
_entity.pdbx_description
1 polymer ?
#
loop_
_entity_poly.entity_id
_entity_poly.type
_entity_poly.pdbx_seq_one_letter_code
_entity_poly.pdbx_strand_id
1 'polypeptide(L)' 'MRNRIKDLRLVYDLTQDELAEKLEVSRQTIISLEKGRYNPSLILAYKISRVFMCRIEDVFIFEEGNENG' A
#
# COMPACT_ATOMS: atom_id res chain seq x y z
N MET A 1 -9.05 -0.01 6.90
CA MET A 1 -8.46 -0.72 5.77
C MET A 1 -7.12 -1.31 6.20
N ARG A 2 -7.01 -2.64 6.20
CA ARG A 2 -5.73 -3.31 6.40
C ARG A 2 -4.95 -3.25 5.08
N ASN A 3 -3.61 -3.15 5.12
CA ASN A 3 -2.80 -3.22 3.91
C ASN A 3 -1.58 -4.12 4.11
N ARG A 4 -1.01 -4.59 3.00
CA ARG A 4 0.14 -5.50 2.95
C ARG A 4 1.41 -4.81 2.45
N ILE A 5 1.45 -3.48 2.46
CA ILE A 5 2.55 -2.71 1.85
C ILE A 5 3.88 -3.06 2.49
N LYS A 6 3.93 -3.17 3.83
CA LYS A 6 5.16 -3.54 4.54
C LYS A 6 5.65 -4.94 4.14
N ASP A 7 4.75 -5.91 4.10
CA ASP A 7 5.10 -7.30 3.78
C ASP A 7 5.59 -7.41 2.33
N LEU A 8 4.86 -6.78 1.39
CA LEU A 8 5.24 -6.73 -0.01
C LEU A 8 6.59 -6.03 -0.19
N ARG A 9 6.80 -4.89 0.47
CA ARG A 9 8.07 -4.17 0.43
C ARG A 9 9.25 -5.07 0.86
N LEU A 10 9.09 -5.85 1.92
CA LEU A 10 10.11 -6.78 2.40
C LEU A 10 10.33 -7.96 1.44
N VAL A 11 9.26 -8.50 0.83
CA VAL A 11 9.36 -9.57 -0.19
C VAL A 11 10.15 -9.11 -1.41
N TYR A 12 10.01 -7.85 -1.79
CA TYR A 12 10.73 -7.24 -2.91
C TYR A 12 12.11 -6.65 -2.53
N ASP A 13 12.57 -6.88 -1.29
CA ASP A 13 13.84 -6.35 -0.75
C ASP A 13 14.01 -4.83 -0.91
N LEU A 14 12.91 -4.09 -0.69
CA LEU A 14 12.90 -2.63 -0.79
C LEU A 14 12.98 -1.99 0.61
N THR A 15 13.73 -0.90 0.71
CA THR A 15 13.65 0.05 1.83
C THR A 15 12.45 0.97 1.68
N GLN A 16 12.07 1.67 2.75
CA GLN A 16 11.00 2.67 2.69
C GLN A 16 11.35 3.83 1.76
N ASP A 17 12.62 4.20 1.68
CA ASP A 17 13.12 5.27 0.80
C ASP A 17 13.06 4.84 -0.68
N GLU A 18 13.47 3.61 -1.00
CA GLU A 18 13.38 3.10 -2.39
C GLU A 18 11.92 2.96 -2.86
N LEU A 19 11.02 2.51 -1.98
CA LEU A 19 9.60 2.48 -2.32
C LEU A 19 9.02 3.89 -2.49
N ALA A 20 9.46 4.85 -1.68
CA ALA A 20 9.05 6.24 -1.79
C ALA A 20 9.50 6.85 -3.12
N GLU A 21 10.74 6.61 -3.53
CA GLU A 21 11.30 7.04 -4.81
C GLU A 21 10.51 6.46 -5.99
N LYS A 22 10.26 5.15 -5.99
CA LYS A 22 9.47 4.47 -7.05
C LYS A 22 8.04 5.02 -7.18
N LEU A 23 7.47 5.54 -6.10
CA LEU A 23 6.09 6.05 -6.06
C LEU A 23 6.01 7.57 -6.19
N GLU A 24 7.15 8.26 -6.23
CA GLU A 24 7.26 9.72 -6.25
C GLU A 24 6.56 10.37 -5.05
N VAL A 25 6.75 9.78 -3.86
CA VAL A 25 6.19 10.28 -2.59
C VAL A 25 7.29 10.43 -1.54
N SER A 26 6.95 11.04 -0.40
CA SER A 26 7.89 11.10 0.72
C SER A 26 8.02 9.74 1.43
N ARG A 27 9.17 9.46 2.05
CA ARG A 27 9.32 8.33 2.99
C ARG A 27 8.23 8.33 4.07
N GLN A 28 7.84 9.51 4.54
CA GLN A 28 6.77 9.65 5.54
C GLN A 28 5.41 9.16 5.02
N THR A 29 5.14 9.33 3.73
CA THR A 29 3.95 8.76 3.07
C THR A 29 3.98 7.23 3.16
N ILE A 30 5.12 6.60 2.89
CA ILE A 30 5.28 5.14 3.02
C ILE A 30 5.07 4.68 4.46
N ILE A 31 5.66 5.38 5.43
CA ILE A 31 5.49 5.06 6.86
C ILE A 31 4.00 5.15 7.27
N SER A 32 3.30 6.19 6.82
CA SER A 32 1.88 6.39 7.13
C SER A 32 1.00 5.33 6.46
N LEU A 33 1.33 4.93 5.23
CA LEU A 33 0.69 3.84 4.50
C LEU A 33 0.86 2.51 5.23
N GLU A 34 2.09 2.11 5.57
CA GLU A 34 2.37 0.85 6.28
C GLU A 34 1.68 0.77 7.64
N LYS A 35 1.48 1.91 8.31
CA LYS A 35 0.76 2.00 9.59
C LYS A 35 -0.77 2.06 9.43
N GLY A 36 -1.29 2.09 8.19
CA GLY A 36 -2.72 2.23 7.91
C GLY A 36 -3.31 3.58 8.33
N ARG A 37 -2.48 4.62 8.50
CA ARG A 37 -2.89 5.96 8.96
C ARG A 37 -3.26 6.90 7.81
N TYR A 38 -3.17 6.43 6.58
CA TYR A 38 -3.39 7.21 5.38
C TYR A 38 -4.17 6.39 4.37
N ASN A 39 -5.26 6.95 3.87
CA ASN A 39 -6.02 6.37 2.76
C ASN A 39 -5.43 6.90 1.45
N PRO A 40 -4.76 6.07 0.63
CA PRO A 40 -4.20 6.52 -0.64
C PRO A 40 -5.29 6.91 -1.63
N SER A 41 -4.97 7.83 -2.54
CA SER A 41 -5.78 8.04 -3.74
C SER A 41 -5.77 6.78 -4.62
N LEU A 42 -6.77 6.62 -5.48
CA LEU A 42 -6.82 5.51 -6.44
C LEU A 42 -5.56 5.43 -7.31
N ILE A 43 -5.03 6.58 -7.72
CA ILE A 43 -3.79 6.66 -8.52
C ILE A 43 -2.59 6.11 -7.73
N LEU A 44 -2.45 6.48 -6.45
CA LEU A 44 -1.36 5.96 -5.63
C LEU A 44 -1.54 4.46 -5.35
N ALA A 45 -2.77 4.01 -5.08
CA ALA A 45 -3.07 2.59 -4.92
C ALA A 45 -2.72 1.79 -6.19
N TYR A 46 -3.04 2.33 -7.37
CA TYR A 46 -2.64 1.75 -8.66
C TYR A 46 -1.11 1.73 -8.82
N LYS A 47 -0.40 2.84 -8.57
CA LYS A 47 1.07 2.86 -8.63
C LYS A 47 1.69 1.79 -7.72
N ILE A 48 1.19 1.65 -6.49
CA ILE A 48 1.66 0.64 -5.53
C ILE A 48 1.43 -0.78 -6.09
N SER A 49 0.26 -1.08 -6.63
CA SER A 49 -0.03 -2.39 -7.20
C SER A 49 0.88 -2.71 -8.39
N ARG A 50 1.26 -1.70 -9.19
CA ARG A 50 2.24 -1.84 -10.27
C ARG A 50 3.66 -2.14 -9.77
N VAL A 51 4.10 -1.53 -8.68
CA VAL A 51 5.41 -1.82 -8.09
C VAL A 51 5.50 -3.28 -7.62
N PHE A 52 4.42 -3.81 -7.04
CA PHE A 52 4.38 -5.17 -6.48
C PHE A 52 3.80 -6.22 -7.44
N MET A 53 3.55 -5.86 -8.70
CA MET A 53 3.00 -6.74 -9.74
C MET A 53 1.76 -7.53 -9.29
N CYS A 54 0.86 -6.89 -8.55
CA CYS A 54 -0.36 -7.49 -8.03
C CYS A 54 -1.57 -6.58 -8.27
N ARG A 55 -2.76 -7.03 -7.87
CA ARG A 55 -3.99 -6.21 -7.94
C ARG A 55 -4.07 -5.28 -6.73
N ILE A 56 -4.90 -4.24 -6.81
CA ILE A 56 -5.10 -3.29 -5.70
C ILE A 56 -5.62 -4.02 -4.46
N GLU A 57 -6.51 -4.99 -4.65
CA GLU A 57 -7.14 -5.82 -3.62
C GLU A 57 -6.14 -6.78 -2.95
N ASP A 58 -5.04 -7.11 -3.63
CA ASP A 58 -3.95 -7.90 -3.05
C ASP A 58 -3.08 -7.05 -2.11
N VAL A 59 -3.07 -5.71 -2.30
CA VAL A 59 -2.35 -4.74 -1.46
C VAL A 59 -3.23 -4.23 -0.32
N PHE A 60 -4.49 -3.89 -0.61
CA PHE A 60 -5.42 -3.22 0.28
C PHE A 60 -6.60 -4.14 0.56
N ILE A 61 -6.72 -4.55 1.83
CA ILE A 61 -7.75 -5.46 2.30
C ILE A 61 -8.87 -4.61 2.88
N PHE A 62 -9.96 -4.55 2.12
CA PHE A 62 -11.23 -4.00 2.55
C PHE A 62 -11.91 -5.07 3.39
N GLU A 63 -12.13 -4.77 4.67
CA GLU A 63 -13.11 -5.53 5.43
C GLU A 63 -14.46 -5.09 4.88
N GLU A 64 -15.11 -5.97 4.11
CA GLU A 64 -16.54 -5.81 3.86
C GLU A 64 -17.18 -5.69 5.24
N GLY A 65 -17.84 -4.56 5.49
CA GLY A 65 -18.68 -4.47 6.67
C GLY A 65 -19.59 -5.68 6.65
N ASN A 66 -19.78 -6.32 7.80
CA ASN A 66 -20.97 -7.13 8.02
C ASN A 66 -22.18 -6.20 7.83
N GLU A 67 -22.58 -5.96 6.60
CA GLU A 67 -23.94 -5.58 6.23
C GLU A 67 -24.77 -6.86 6.34
N ASN A 68 -24.82 -7.41 7.56
CA ASN A 68 -25.83 -8.40 7.89
C ASN A 68 -27.16 -7.66 7.92
N GLY A 69 -27.97 -7.90 6.88
CA GLY A 69 -29.44 -8.04 6.90
C GLY A 69 -30.24 -7.00 7.68
#